data_AF-T2JAP6-F1
#
_entry.id   AF-T2JAP6-F1
#
_cell.length_a   1.000
_cell.length_b   1.000
_cell.length_c   1.000
_cell.angle_alpha   90.00
_cell.angle_beta   90.00
_cell.angle_gamma   90.00
#
_symmetry.space_group_name_H-M   'P 1'
#
loop_
_entity.id
_entity.type
_entity.pdbx_description
1 polymer ?
#
loop_
_entity_poly.entity_id
_entity_poly.type
_entity_poly.pdbx_seq_one_letter_code
_entity_poly.pdbx_strand_id
1 'polypeptide(L)'
;MGVTSSGEIVDFELTKVMNIDEFRHALEQELPSDMPILRVEEVPVNSTSATRLLEEAEYLITVGTEDIFSEEVWQNWLTTVLESSEINWEKTTKSGKKKTVNLRERLSYLSLESYQNNTAILRYIGSCRNDGTMLQPQQVILMLEKISGIELQLTKIHRQRLILAAS
;
A
#
# COMPACT_ATOMS: atom_id res chain seq x y z
N MET A 1 -2.02 7.12 16.64
CA MET A 1 -1.55 7.11 15.24
C MET A 1 -2.69 6.59 14.37
N GLY A 2 -3.18 7.40 13.44
CA GLY A 2 -4.35 7.08 12.62
C GLY A 2 -3.96 6.33 11.35
N VAL A 3 -4.19 5.02 11.35
CA VAL A 3 -4.20 4.21 10.12
C VAL A 3 -5.62 4.27 9.58
N THR A 4 -5.76 4.62 8.31
CA THR A 4 -7.05 4.68 7.61
C THR A 4 -6.94 4.00 6.25
N SER A 5 -8.07 3.62 5.66
CA SER A 5 -8.10 3.02 4.32
C SER A 5 -9.32 3.46 3.52
N SER A 6 -9.22 3.26 2.22
CA SER A 6 -10.29 3.39 1.22
C SER A 6 -10.06 2.35 0.13
N GLY A 7 -11.06 2.16 -0.75
CA GLY A 7 -10.96 1.23 -1.88
C GLY A 7 -10.87 -0.24 -1.45
N GLU A 8 -11.83 -0.67 -0.62
CA GLU A 8 -11.94 -2.05 -0.15
C GLU A 8 -12.45 -3.00 -1.24
N ILE A 9 -12.13 -4.28 -1.12
CA ILE A 9 -12.57 -5.34 -2.03
C ILE A 9 -13.26 -6.43 -1.20
N VAL A 10 -14.40 -6.92 -1.68
CA VAL A 10 -15.21 -7.94 -1.00
C VAL A 10 -15.66 -8.98 -2.01
N ASP A 11 -15.51 -10.25 -1.64
CA ASP A 11 -16.03 -11.39 -2.39
C ASP A 11 -17.43 -11.74 -1.87
N PHE A 12 -18.38 -11.98 -2.78
CA PHE A 12 -19.73 -12.45 -2.45
C PHE A 12 -20.01 -13.78 -3.15
N GLU A 13 -20.57 -14.74 -2.41
CA GLU A 13 -21.12 -15.97 -2.97
C GLU A 13 -22.64 -15.94 -2.81
N LEU A 14 -23.36 -16.05 -3.92
CA LEU A 14 -24.82 -15.97 -3.93
C LEU A 14 -25.45 -17.35 -3.92
N THR A 15 -26.56 -17.50 -3.20
CA THR A 15 -27.33 -18.76 -3.16
C THR A 15 -28.17 -19.00 -4.41
N LYS A 16 -28.31 -17.98 -5.28
CA LYS A 16 -29.05 -18.00 -6.53
C LYS A 16 -28.34 -17.13 -7.55
N VAL A 17 -28.51 -17.46 -8.83
CA VAL A 17 -28.05 -16.60 -9.93
C VAL A 17 -28.81 -15.29 -9.88
N MET A 18 -28.09 -14.18 -9.99
CA MET A 18 -28.61 -12.82 -9.97
C MET A 18 -27.88 -12.03 -11.06
N ASN A 19 -28.61 -11.16 -11.76
CA ASN A 19 -27.96 -10.28 -12.74
C ASN A 19 -27.02 -9.30 -12.01
N ILE A 20 -25.88 -8.98 -12.62
CA ILE A 20 -24.86 -8.12 -12.00
C ILE A 20 -25.37 -6.70 -11.66
N ASP A 21 -26.25 -6.13 -12.49
CA ASP A 21 -26.84 -4.81 -12.25
C ASP A 21 -27.89 -4.88 -11.13
N GLU A 22 -28.67 -5.96 -11.05
CA GLU A 22 -29.58 -6.21 -9.94
C GLU A 22 -28.82 -6.36 -8.61
N PHE A 23 -27.72 -7.13 -8.62
CA PHE A 23 -26.86 -7.27 -7.45
C PHE A 23 -26.27 -5.93 -7.02
N ARG A 24 -25.73 -5.15 -7.97
CA ARG A 24 -25.18 -3.83 -7.70
C ARG A 24 -26.22 -2.93 -7.05
N HIS A 25 -27.42 -2.85 -7.63
CA HIS A 25 -28.48 -2.00 -7.11
C HIS A 25 -28.91 -2.42 -5.71
N ALA A 26 -29.08 -3.72 -5.46
CA ALA A 26 -29.42 -4.24 -4.14
C ALA A 26 -28.34 -3.90 -3.10
N LEU A 27 -27.07 -4.04 -3.45
CA LEU A 27 -25.95 -3.72 -2.55
C LEU A 27 -25.86 -2.20 -2.27
N GLU A 28 -26.12 -1.34 -3.26
CA GLU A 28 -26.15 0.12 -3.07
C GLU A 28 -27.25 0.57 -2.10
N GLN A 29 -28.38 -0.14 -2.00
CA GLN A 29 -29.44 0.18 -1.04
C GLN A 29 -29.07 -0.14 0.41
N GLU A 30 -28.16 -1.10 0.63
CA GLU A 30 -27.73 -1.53 1.96
C GLU A 30 -26.48 -0.79 2.46
N LEU A 31 -25.75 -0.12 1.55
CA LEU A 31 -24.54 0.60 1.89
C LEU A 31 -24.82 2.06 2.30
N PRO A 32 -24.06 2.60 3.27
CA PRO A 32 -24.05 4.03 3.56
C PRO A 32 -23.70 4.88 2.32
N SER A 33 -24.24 6.10 2.27
CA SER A 33 -24.01 7.03 1.15
C SER A 33 -22.54 7.44 0.96
N ASP A 34 -21.71 7.30 2.00
CA ASP A 34 -20.27 7.54 1.97
C ASP A 34 -19.44 6.32 1.54
N MET A 35 -20.10 5.20 1.20
CA MET A 35 -19.47 3.98 0.68
C MET A 35 -20.03 3.61 -0.71
N PRO A 36 -19.74 4.40 -1.76
CA PRO A 36 -20.22 4.11 -3.10
C PRO A 36 -19.57 2.86 -3.69
N ILE A 37 -20.34 2.08 -4.44
CA ILE A 37 -19.80 0.93 -5.21
C ILE A 37 -19.06 1.45 -6.45
N LEU A 38 -17.75 1.24 -6.50
CA LEU A 38 -16.93 1.67 -7.64
C LEU A 38 -17.01 0.70 -8.82
N ARG A 39 -17.01 -0.61 -8.55
CA ARG A 39 -17.04 -1.68 -9.55
C ARG A 39 -17.67 -2.94 -8.95
N VAL A 40 -18.36 -3.70 -9.79
CA VAL A 40 -18.81 -5.07 -9.53
C VAL A 40 -18.32 -5.92 -10.71
N GLU A 41 -17.93 -7.16 -10.43
CA GLU A 41 -17.53 -8.13 -11.44
C GLU A 41 -18.13 -9.49 -11.09
N GLU A 42 -18.76 -10.15 -12.06
CA GLU A 42 -19.19 -11.53 -11.93
C GLU A 42 -18.01 -12.44 -12.29
N VAL A 43 -17.68 -13.36 -11.38
CA VAL A 43 -16.61 -14.34 -11.57
C VAL A 43 -17.16 -15.76 -11.36
N PRO A 44 -16.62 -16.78 -12.05
CA PRO A 44 -16.97 -18.17 -11.77
C PRO A 44 -16.75 -18.53 -10.29
N VAL A 45 -17.62 -19.37 -9.73
CA VAL A 45 -17.57 -19.78 -8.29
C VAL A 45 -16.22 -20.42 -7.91
N ASN A 46 -15.55 -21.07 -8.87
CA ASN A 46 -14.25 -21.70 -8.66
C ASN A 46 -13.05 -20.76 -8.95
N SER A 47 -13.30 -19.46 -9.12
CA SER A 47 -12.24 -18.47 -9.33
C SER A 47 -11.38 -18.30 -8.10
N THR A 48 -10.17 -17.77 -8.30
CA THR A 48 -9.30 -17.38 -7.20
C THR A 48 -9.92 -16.22 -6.45
N SER A 49 -10.02 -16.29 -5.12
CA SER A 49 -10.57 -15.19 -4.31
C SER A 49 -9.77 -13.91 -4.48
N ALA A 50 -10.41 -12.75 -4.34
CA ALA A 50 -9.74 -11.45 -4.44
C ALA A 50 -8.59 -11.34 -3.42
N THR A 51 -8.79 -11.91 -2.22
CA THR A 51 -7.74 -12.00 -1.19
C THR A 51 -6.50 -12.72 -1.72
N ARG A 52 -6.65 -13.80 -2.49
CA ARG A 52 -5.52 -14.54 -3.04
C ARG A 52 -4.92 -13.90 -4.30
N LEU A 53 -5.71 -13.11 -5.04
CA LEU A 53 -5.24 -12.30 -6.15
C LEU A 53 -4.52 -11.02 -5.70
N LEU A 54 -4.60 -10.64 -4.42
CA LEU A 54 -4.01 -9.42 -3.92
C LEU A 54 -2.49 -9.38 -4.15
N GLU A 55 -2.04 -8.38 -4.90
CA GLU A 55 -0.65 -8.26 -5.31
C GLU A 55 0.03 -7.04 -4.68
N GLU A 56 -0.60 -5.88 -4.79
CA GLU A 56 -0.04 -4.62 -4.32
C GLU A 56 -1.09 -3.78 -3.58
N ALA A 57 -0.60 -2.77 -2.87
CA ALA A 57 -1.45 -1.74 -2.30
C ALA A 57 -0.79 -0.38 -2.49
N GLU A 58 -1.64 0.62 -2.69
CA GLU A 58 -1.25 2.00 -2.86
C GLU A 58 -1.52 2.78 -1.57
N TYR A 59 -0.56 3.59 -1.16
CA TYR A 59 -0.62 4.34 0.09
C TYR A 59 -0.24 5.80 -0.12
N LEU A 60 -0.86 6.67 0.67
CA LEU A 60 -0.35 7.98 1.04
C LEU A 60 0.16 7.93 2.47
N ILE A 61 1.40 8.34 2.66
CA ILE A 61 2.03 8.43 3.98
C ILE A 61 2.48 9.87 4.24
N THR A 62 2.33 10.31 5.48
CA THR A 62 2.85 11.60 5.93
C THR A 62 4.10 11.36 6.75
N VAL A 63 5.19 11.99 6.32
CA VAL A 63 6.52 11.85 6.90
C VAL A 63 6.97 13.19 7.45
N GLY A 64 7.31 13.23 8.73
CA GLY A 64 7.89 14.38 9.40
C GLY A 64 9.41 14.27 9.48
N THR A 65 10.08 15.41 9.44
CA THR A 65 11.52 15.57 9.66
C THR A 65 11.77 16.55 10.81
N GLU A 66 12.94 16.48 11.44
CA GLU A 66 13.38 17.51 12.39
C GLU A 66 13.77 18.80 11.65
N ASP A 67 14.61 18.66 10.63
CA ASP A 67 15.05 19.76 9.77
C ASP A 67 14.11 19.99 8.58
N ILE A 68 14.21 21.17 7.97
CA ILE A 68 13.51 21.51 6.73
C ILE A 68 14.40 21.18 5.54
N PHE A 69 13.88 20.38 4.62
CA PHE A 69 14.57 20.00 3.39
C PHE A 69 13.85 20.57 2.17
N SER A 70 14.62 20.94 1.15
CA SER A 70 14.05 21.40 -0.12
C SER A 70 13.39 20.23 -0.87
N GLU A 71 12.52 20.57 -1.82
CA GLU A 71 11.93 19.59 -2.74
C GLU A 71 12.99 18.74 -3.44
N GLU A 72 14.06 19.38 -3.90
CA GLU A 72 15.16 18.73 -4.62
C GLU A 72 15.83 17.64 -3.76
N VAL A 73 16.01 17.90 -2.45
CA VAL A 73 16.55 16.91 -1.52
C VAL A 73 15.62 15.71 -1.37
N TRP A 74 14.31 15.96 -1.21
CA TRP A 74 13.31 14.89 -1.18
C TRP A 74 13.34 14.07 -2.47
N GLN A 75 13.25 14.72 -3.62
CA GLN A 75 13.27 14.06 -4.93
C GLN A 75 14.54 13.23 -5.13
N ASN A 76 15.69 13.72 -4.65
CA ASN A 76 16.95 12.97 -4.69
C ASN A 76 16.87 11.70 -3.83
N TRP A 77 16.32 11.77 -2.62
CA TRP A 77 16.13 10.56 -1.79
C TRP A 77 15.19 9.55 -2.43
N LEU A 78 14.06 10.00 -2.99
CA LEU A 78 13.09 9.11 -3.65
C LEU A 78 13.72 8.45 -4.88
N THR A 79 14.39 9.23 -5.73
CA THR A 79 15.09 8.74 -6.92
C THR A 79 16.17 7.73 -6.53
N THR A 80 16.98 8.04 -5.52
CA THR A 80 18.05 7.13 -5.06
C THR A 80 17.46 5.81 -4.54
N VAL A 81 16.33 5.84 -3.83
CA VAL A 81 15.62 4.60 -3.44
C VAL A 81 15.20 3.82 -4.68
N LEU A 82 14.58 4.47 -5.67
CA LEU A 82 14.10 3.82 -6.89
C LEU A 82 15.23 3.26 -7.76
N GLU A 83 16.38 3.92 -7.81
CA GLU A 83 17.55 3.50 -8.59
C GLU A 83 18.42 2.46 -7.89
N SER A 84 18.28 2.30 -6.57
CA SER A 84 18.96 1.25 -5.82
C SER A 84 18.57 -0.13 -6.34
N SER A 85 19.55 -1.03 -6.50
CA SER A 85 19.30 -2.44 -6.83
C SER A 85 18.82 -3.24 -5.62
N GLU A 86 19.32 -2.90 -4.43
CA GLU A 86 18.96 -3.56 -3.18
C GLU A 86 18.94 -2.59 -2.00
N ILE A 87 17.97 -2.79 -1.12
CA ILE A 87 17.93 -2.16 0.21
C ILE A 87 17.58 -3.23 1.23
N ASN A 88 18.61 -3.83 1.81
CA ASN A 88 18.49 -4.99 2.70
C ASN A 88 17.99 -4.62 4.10
N TRP A 89 17.00 -5.35 4.62
CA TRP A 89 16.47 -5.21 5.97
C TRP A 89 16.57 -6.54 6.74
N GLU A 90 17.17 -6.50 7.93
CA GLU A 90 17.24 -7.66 8.81
C GLU A 90 16.02 -7.72 9.74
N LYS A 91 15.37 -8.88 9.79
CA LYS A 91 14.35 -9.19 10.81
C LYS A 91 14.69 -10.47 11.56
N THR A 92 14.32 -10.50 12.83
CA THR A 92 14.39 -11.71 13.65
C THR A 92 13.08 -12.48 13.55
N THR A 93 13.14 -13.77 13.22
CA THR A 93 11.96 -14.64 13.19
C THR A 93 11.47 -14.97 14.59
N LYS A 94 10.26 -15.53 14.71
CA LYS A 94 9.74 -16.08 15.99
C LYS A 94 10.65 -17.15 16.61
N SER A 95 11.51 -17.78 15.81
CA SER A 95 12.50 -18.77 16.26
C SER A 95 13.90 -18.17 16.56
N GLY A 96 14.04 -16.83 16.55
CA GLY A 96 15.30 -16.15 16.83
C GLY A 96 16.29 -16.09 15.67
N LYS A 97 15.95 -16.66 14.50
CA LYS A 97 16.84 -16.63 13.33
C LYS A 97 16.77 -15.25 12.66
N LYS A 98 17.92 -14.69 12.31
CA LYS A 98 17.98 -13.51 11.45
C LYS A 98 17.64 -13.89 10.01
N LYS A 99 16.77 -13.12 9.38
CA LYS A 99 16.43 -13.20 7.95
C LYS A 99 16.61 -11.83 7.33
N THR A 100 17.39 -11.77 6.26
CA THR A 100 17.52 -10.58 5.43
C THR A 100 16.45 -10.59 4.34
N VAL A 101 15.86 -9.43 4.08
CA VAL A 101 14.86 -9.21 3.04
C VAL A 101 15.29 -7.97 2.25
N ASN A 102 15.37 -8.08 0.92
CA ASN A 102 15.52 -6.91 0.06
C ASN A 102 14.17 -6.17 0.01
N LEU A 103 14.09 -4.97 0.60
CA LEU A 103 12.85 -4.18 0.61
C LEU A 103 12.58 -3.53 -0.74
N ARG A 104 13.64 -3.18 -1.49
CA ARG A 104 13.53 -2.51 -2.78
C ARG A 104 12.74 -3.33 -3.80
N GLU A 105 12.90 -4.66 -3.80
CA GLU A 105 12.12 -5.59 -4.65
C GLU A 105 10.62 -5.55 -4.39
N ARG A 106 10.19 -5.05 -3.22
CA ARG A 106 8.77 -4.97 -2.84
C ARG A 106 8.15 -3.61 -3.13
N LEU A 107 8.93 -2.67 -3.66
CA LEU A 107 8.52 -1.31 -3.96
C LEU A 107 8.43 -1.14 -5.48
N SER A 108 7.24 -0.85 -5.98
CA SER A 108 6.97 -0.70 -7.41
C SER A 108 6.89 0.77 -7.82
N TYR A 109 6.43 1.64 -6.92
CA TYR A 109 6.31 3.07 -7.17
C TYR A 109 6.57 3.87 -5.89
N LEU A 110 7.18 5.04 -6.05
CA LEU A 110 7.40 6.02 -4.97
C LEU A 110 7.47 7.43 -5.57
N SER A 111 6.72 8.37 -5.00
CA SER A 111 6.73 9.78 -5.42
C SER A 111 6.47 10.73 -4.26
N LEU A 112 6.87 11.98 -4.45
CA LEU A 112 6.52 13.12 -3.60
C LEU A 112 5.21 13.71 -4.13
N GLU A 113 4.15 13.70 -3.33
CA GLU A 113 2.88 14.32 -3.72
C GLU A 113 2.83 15.79 -3.29
N SER A 114 3.37 16.09 -2.11
CA SER A 114 3.54 17.46 -1.64
C SER A 114 4.56 17.51 -0.51
N TYR A 115 5.12 18.68 -0.25
CA TYR A 115 5.92 18.96 0.93
C TYR A 115 5.59 20.37 1.44
N GLN A 116 5.61 20.52 2.75
CA GLN A 116 5.44 21.80 3.41
C GLN A 116 6.21 21.80 4.72
N ASN A 117 7.11 22.77 4.90
CA ASN A 117 7.98 22.89 6.06
C ASN A 117 8.77 21.59 6.30
N ASN A 118 8.55 20.95 7.45
CA ASN A 118 9.20 19.73 7.88
C ASN A 118 8.32 18.48 7.68
N THR A 119 7.36 18.54 6.75
CA THR A 119 6.44 17.45 6.47
C THR A 119 6.36 17.20 4.97
N ALA A 120 6.45 15.93 4.57
CA ALA A 120 6.22 15.47 3.21
C ALA A 120 5.06 14.47 3.16
N ILE A 121 4.28 14.53 2.08
CA ILE A 121 3.30 13.49 1.73
C ILE A 121 3.90 12.68 0.58
N LEU A 122 4.11 11.39 0.84
CA LEU A 122 4.65 10.46 -0.14
C LEU A 122 3.55 9.50 -0.59
N ARG A 123 3.54 9.21 -1.89
CA ARG A 123 2.74 8.13 -2.45
C ARG A 123 3.65 6.95 -2.77
N TYR A 124 3.22 5.75 -2.41
CA TYR A 124 3.95 4.55 -2.80
C TYR A 124 3.00 3.41 -3.17
N ILE A 125 3.47 2.55 -4.08
CA ILE A 125 2.84 1.26 -4.41
C ILE A 125 3.87 0.19 -4.09
N GLY A 126 3.44 -0.81 -3.33
CA GLY A 126 4.31 -1.94 -2.99
C GLY A 126 3.52 -3.20 -2.70
N SER A 127 4.25 -4.31 -2.61
CA SER A 127 3.67 -5.65 -2.47
C SER A 127 2.75 -5.72 -1.25
N CYS A 128 1.61 -6.40 -1.40
CA CYS A 128 0.61 -6.62 -0.35
C CYS A 128 0.09 -8.07 -0.37
N ARG A 129 0.94 -9.01 -0.76
CA ARG A 129 0.56 -10.42 -0.90
C ARG A 129 0.35 -11.10 0.45
N ASN A 130 -0.62 -12.01 0.49
CA ASN A 130 -0.95 -12.80 1.68
C ASN A 130 0.05 -13.94 2.00
N ASP A 131 1.12 -14.07 1.23
CA ASP A 131 2.22 -15.02 1.45
C ASP A 131 3.34 -14.49 2.37
N GLY A 132 3.16 -13.28 2.92
CA GLY A 132 4.15 -12.58 3.75
C GLY A 132 5.08 -11.63 2.96
N THR A 133 4.86 -11.50 1.65
CA THR A 133 5.48 -10.49 0.78
C THR A 133 4.65 -9.20 0.81
N MET A 134 4.64 -8.57 1.99
CA MET A 134 4.06 -7.24 2.19
C MET A 134 5.17 -6.21 2.43
N LEU A 135 5.04 -5.03 1.82
CA LEU A 135 5.82 -3.83 2.13
C LEU A 135 5.00 -2.94 3.06
N GLN A 136 5.46 -2.82 4.30
CA GLN A 136 4.82 -1.97 5.29
C GLN A 136 5.26 -0.51 5.12
N PRO A 137 4.39 0.48 5.45
CA PRO A 137 4.75 1.89 5.46
C PRO A 137 6.06 2.19 6.20
N GLN A 138 6.26 1.59 7.37
CA GLN A 138 7.48 1.75 8.17
C GLN A 138 8.73 1.25 7.43
N GLN A 139 8.60 0.26 6.55
CA GLN A 139 9.73 -0.22 5.75
C GLN A 139 10.10 0.75 4.64
N VAL A 140 9.14 1.53 4.11
CA VAL A 140 9.44 2.64 3.20
C VAL A 140 10.25 3.71 3.91
N ILE A 141 9.89 4.03 5.16
CA ILE A 141 10.67 4.96 6.00
C ILE A 141 12.09 4.44 6.21
N LEU A 142 12.26 3.18 6.61
CA LEU A 142 13.58 2.57 6.78
C LEU A 142 14.44 2.65 5.51
N MET A 143 13.85 2.52 4.31
CA MET A 143 14.58 2.71 3.05
C MET A 143 15.06 4.15 2.90
N LEU A 144 14.19 5.12 3.17
CA LEU A 144 14.52 6.55 3.08
C LEU A 144 15.57 6.96 4.11
N GLU A 145 15.46 6.50 5.36
CA GLU A 145 16.45 6.76 6.42
C GLU A 145 17.83 6.19 6.05
N LYS A 146 17.87 5.00 5.43
CA LYS A 146 19.11 4.41 4.94
C LYS A 146 19.82 5.25 3.87
N ILE A 147 19.04 5.89 2.99
CA ILE A 147 19.57 6.72 1.90
C ILE A 147 19.92 8.12 2.38
N SER A 148 19.06 8.72 3.19
CA SER A 148 19.19 10.10 3.65
C SER A 148 20.14 10.26 4.83
N GLY A 149 20.31 9.22 5.65
CA GLY A 149 21.11 9.26 6.88
C GLY A 149 20.44 10.02 8.02
N ILE A 150 19.16 10.38 7.90
CA ILE A 150 18.39 11.10 8.92
C ILE A 150 17.25 10.23 9.46
N GLU A 151 16.79 10.54 10.66
CA GLU A 151 15.59 9.93 11.25
C GLU A 151 14.33 10.59 10.68
N LEU A 152 13.34 9.77 10.33
CA LEU A 152 12.10 10.19 9.71
C LEU A 152 10.90 9.69 10.53
N GLN A 153 9.92 10.56 10.74
CA GLN A 153 8.75 10.24 11.56
C GLN A 153 7.53 9.93 10.69
N LEU A 154 7.04 8.69 10.74
CA LEU A 154 5.77 8.33 10.09
C LEU A 154 4.59 8.78 10.95
N THR A 155 3.88 9.83 10.52
CA THR A 155 2.81 10.43 11.33
C THR A 155 1.41 10.00 10.92
N LYS A 156 1.20 9.73 9.62
CA LYS A 156 -0.10 9.28 9.07
C LYS A 156 0.10 8.21 8.00
N ILE A 157 -0.82 7.25 7.98
CA ILE A 157 -0.88 6.18 6.98
C ILE A 157 -2.31 6.12 6.45
N HIS A 158 -2.45 6.21 5.13
CA HIS A 158 -3.72 6.02 4.45
C HIS A 158 -3.54 5.08 3.25
N ARG A 159 -4.18 3.91 3.27
CA ARG A 159 -4.21 3.01 2.11
C ARG A 159 -5.31 3.47 1.15
N GLN A 160 -4.96 3.85 -0.07
CA GLN A 160 -5.91 4.37 -1.05
C GLN A 160 -6.68 3.27 -1.77
N ARG A 161 -6.01 2.17 -2.12
CA ARG A 161 -6.61 1.03 -2.82
C ARG A 161 -5.77 -0.24 -2.69
N LEU A 162 -6.44 -1.36 -2.94
CA LEU A 162 -5.85 -2.67 -3.17
C LEU A 162 -5.76 -2.94 -4.69
N ILE A 163 -4.68 -3.59 -5.13
CA ILE A 163 -4.42 -3.91 -6.54
C ILE A 163 -4.31 -5.43 -6.66
N LEU A 164 -5.19 -6.00 -7.48
CA LEU A 164 -5.21 -7.43 -7.78
C LEU A 164 -4.32 -7.73 -8.98
N ALA A 165 -3.68 -8.89 -8.98
CA ALA A 165 -3.00 -9.43 -10.16
C ALA A 165 -3.99 -9.56 -11.33
N ALA A 166 -3.50 -9.36 -12.55
CA ALA A 166 -4.30 -9.64 -13.74
C ALA A 166 -4.65 -11.13 -13.81
N SER A 167 -5.92 -11.42 -14.06
CA SER A 167 -6.48 -12.76 -14.28
C SER A 167 -6.18 -13.32 -15.66
#